data_AF-A0A7S1HF59-F1
#
_entry.id   AF-A0A7S1HF59-F1
#
_cell.length_a   1.000
_cell.length_b   1.000
_cell.length_c   1.000
_cell.angle_alpha   90.00
_cell.angle_beta   90.00
_cell.angle_gamma   90.00
#
_symmetry.space_group_name_H-M   'P 1'
#
loop_
_entity.id
_entity.type
_entity.pdbx_description
1 polymer ?
#
loop_
_entity_poly.entity_id
_entity_poly.type
_entity_poly.pdbx_seq_one_letter_code
_entity_poly.pdbx_strand_id
1 'polypeptide(L)'
;KNGVEREMREALDAAPGEGGGKALVIDGMALAIAKQHFVTEFVRLCEACNVVICARCAPVQKAELVNLVMVHMHKICLAVGDGGNDVPMIGTAHVGVGIMGNEGMQAARASDFAIGEFRLLLRLIAVHGRYSSLRSSELIKYSFYKNLCFATPQIVFSFYSLFTGQSIANSWVGLSYNVFCTGMPALILAIFEKDLSEELIYRYPEAYSTPERRNPLTGASLVYAEFVGFSQGTLITLFLLYSMDHLYDASEPGRLASPGIDIIGMAWPQIVVVSVLGSLCLRTRTFNWVVWFFIIGSILATYLVIIVLDDLFCPDPVEPVVSCGVSITPTITGLRPWLLLFVSVVAALLPEGVWHYFERNYFPSEWMKVQVVEKQKGLEVLRTRFQ
;
A
#
# COMPACT_ATOMS: atom_id res chain seq x y z
N LYS A 1 9.94 -41.93 24.94
CA LYS A 1 11.06 -41.15 24.33
C LYS A 1 11.68 -41.92 23.17
N ASN A 2 12.35 -43.06 23.42
CA ASN A 2 13.05 -43.83 22.36
C ASN A 2 12.13 -44.33 21.23
N GLY A 3 10.86 -44.65 21.53
CA GLY A 3 9.88 -45.03 20.49
C GLY A 3 9.54 -43.89 19.52
N VAL A 4 9.25 -42.70 20.06
CA VAL A 4 8.94 -41.50 19.25
C VAL A 4 10.14 -41.08 18.40
N GLU A 5 11.34 -41.15 18.96
CA GLU A 5 12.57 -40.84 18.23
C GLU A 5 12.78 -41.78 17.03
N ARG A 6 12.57 -43.09 17.24
CA ARG A 6 12.70 -44.08 16.18
C ARG A 6 11.67 -43.86 15.07
N GLU A 7 10.41 -43.70 15.42
CA GLU A 7 9.33 -43.48 14.45
C GLU A 7 9.49 -42.15 13.68
N MET A 8 9.96 -41.09 14.34
CA MET A 8 10.24 -39.82 13.66
C MET A 8 11.41 -39.93 12.68
N ARG A 9 12.48 -40.63 13.04
CA ARG A 9 13.61 -40.87 12.14
C ARG A 9 13.20 -41.75 10.96
N GLU A 10 12.46 -42.83 11.21
CA GLU A 10 11.90 -43.67 10.15
C GLU A 10 11.01 -42.86 9.20
N ALA A 11 10.18 -41.95 9.73
CA ALA A 11 9.33 -41.08 8.92
C ALA A 11 10.12 -40.04 8.12
N LEU A 12 11.22 -39.51 8.65
CA LEU A 12 12.15 -38.61 7.96
C LEU A 12 12.97 -39.35 6.89
N ASP A 13 13.39 -40.58 7.16
CA ASP A 13 14.14 -41.42 6.22
C ASP A 13 13.24 -41.95 5.09
N ALA A 14 11.95 -42.16 5.37
CA ALA A 14 10.91 -42.39 4.37
C ALA A 14 10.49 -41.09 3.62
N ALA A 15 11.16 -39.97 3.89
CA ALA A 15 10.87 -38.68 3.26
C ALA A 15 11.59 -38.34 1.94
N PRO A 16 12.02 -39.24 1.02
CA PRO A 16 12.43 -38.82 -0.31
C PRO A 16 11.31 -38.99 -1.35
N GLY A 17 11.16 -38.00 -2.24
CA GLY A 17 10.49 -38.11 -3.54
C GLY A 17 9.12 -37.45 -3.67
N GLU A 18 9.04 -36.45 -4.55
CA GLU A 18 7.80 -35.88 -5.09
C GLU A 18 6.97 -36.99 -5.76
N GLY A 19 5.78 -37.31 -5.24
CA GLY A 19 4.93 -38.32 -5.89
C GLY A 19 3.75 -38.89 -5.12
N GLY A 20 3.54 -38.54 -3.84
CA GLY A 20 2.36 -38.98 -3.09
C GLY A 20 2.06 -38.03 -1.93
N GLY A 21 0.78 -37.72 -1.72
CA GLY A 21 0.36 -36.87 -0.61
C GLY A 21 0.66 -37.55 0.74
N LYS A 22 1.45 -36.91 1.60
CA LYS A 22 1.85 -37.44 2.92
C LYS A 22 1.02 -36.79 4.02
N ALA A 23 0.61 -37.58 5.01
CA ALA A 23 -0.11 -37.10 6.18
C ALA A 23 0.59 -37.55 7.47
N LEU A 24 0.81 -36.63 8.40
CA LEU A 24 1.32 -36.90 9.74
C LEU A 24 0.16 -36.93 10.73
N VAL A 25 0.04 -38.00 11.52
CA VAL A 25 -0.91 -38.08 12.63
C VAL A 25 -0.13 -38.21 13.93
N ILE A 26 -0.35 -37.31 14.88
CA ILE A 26 0.34 -37.28 16.16
C ILE A 26 -0.63 -37.11 17.32
N ASP A 27 -0.50 -37.95 18.35
CA ASP A 27 -1.29 -37.85 19.57
C ASP A 27 -0.71 -36.79 20.54
N GLY A 28 -1.53 -36.22 21.41
CA GLY A 28 -1.13 -35.18 22.36
C GLY A 28 0.06 -35.58 23.26
N MET A 29 0.17 -36.85 23.64
CA MET A 29 1.31 -37.36 24.42
C MET A 29 2.60 -37.40 23.59
N ALA A 30 2.50 -37.85 22.33
CA ALA A 30 3.63 -37.88 21.41
C ALA A 30 4.09 -36.45 21.05
N LEU A 31 3.14 -35.53 20.85
CA LEU A 31 3.42 -34.11 20.58
C LEU A 31 4.21 -33.46 21.72
N ALA A 32 3.87 -33.73 22.98
CA ALA A 32 4.62 -33.20 24.13
C ALA A 32 6.08 -33.67 24.13
N ILE A 33 6.32 -34.95 23.82
CA ILE A 33 7.67 -35.53 23.74
C ILE A 33 8.45 -34.94 22.56
N ALA A 34 7.83 -34.86 21.38
CA ALA A 34 8.43 -34.33 20.16
C ALA A 34 8.83 -32.87 20.34
N LYS A 35 7.95 -32.03 20.89
CA LYS A 35 8.24 -30.62 21.19
C LYS A 35 9.34 -30.46 22.24
N GLN A 36 9.45 -31.35 23.23
CA GLN A 36 10.47 -31.17 24.28
C GLN A 36 11.87 -31.59 23.83
N HIS A 37 11.98 -32.59 22.96
CA HIS A 37 13.27 -33.25 22.68
C HIS A 37 13.68 -33.25 21.20
N PHE A 38 12.74 -33.09 20.28
CA PHE A 38 12.92 -33.32 18.84
C PHE A 38 12.23 -32.24 17.99
N VAL A 39 12.30 -30.97 18.42
CA VAL A 39 11.59 -29.84 17.77
C VAL A 39 11.99 -29.72 16.31
N THR A 40 13.29 -29.76 16.02
CA THR A 40 13.83 -29.54 14.68
C THR A 40 13.36 -30.63 13.72
N GLU A 41 13.42 -31.88 14.16
CA GLU A 41 12.95 -33.04 13.41
C GLU A 41 11.43 -32.98 13.19
N PHE A 42 10.68 -32.57 14.22
CA PHE A 42 9.23 -32.43 14.13
C PHE A 42 8.82 -31.33 13.15
N VAL A 43 9.51 -30.18 13.16
CA VAL A 43 9.30 -29.09 12.20
C VAL A 43 9.57 -29.57 10.78
N ARG A 44 10.70 -30.25 10.54
CA ARG A 44 11.04 -30.79 9.22
C ARG A 44 10.01 -31.79 8.72
N LEU A 45 9.51 -32.67 9.60
CA LEU A 45 8.47 -33.63 9.24
C LEU A 45 7.16 -32.93 8.88
N CYS A 46 6.77 -31.92 9.66
CA CYS A 46 5.59 -31.10 9.36
C CYS A 46 5.72 -30.37 8.00
N GLU A 47 6.91 -29.89 7.63
CA GLU A 47 7.14 -29.23 6.33
C GLU A 47 7.13 -30.20 5.15
N ALA A 48 7.51 -31.47 5.38
CA ALA A 48 7.49 -32.51 4.36
C ALA A 48 6.10 -33.12 4.13
N CYS A 49 5.14 -32.91 5.04
CA CYS A 49 3.78 -33.44 4.93
C CYS A 49 2.80 -32.43 4.31
N ASN A 50 1.82 -32.94 3.56
CA ASN A 50 0.72 -32.12 3.02
C ASN A 50 -0.36 -31.86 4.07
N VAL A 51 -0.56 -32.80 4.99
CA VAL A 51 -1.56 -32.74 6.05
C VAL A 51 -0.92 -33.13 7.37
N VAL A 52 -1.22 -32.39 8.43
CA VAL A 52 -0.81 -32.72 9.81
C VAL A 52 -2.06 -32.74 10.68
N ILE A 53 -2.32 -33.87 11.35
CA ILE A 53 -3.46 -34.10 12.23
C ILE A 53 -2.94 -34.33 13.64
N CYS A 54 -3.24 -33.40 14.53
CA CYS A 54 -2.93 -33.53 15.95
C CYS A 54 -4.18 -34.02 16.71
N ALA A 55 -4.14 -35.25 17.23
CA ALA A 55 -5.25 -35.88 17.91
C ALA A 55 -5.14 -35.72 19.43
N ARG A 56 -6.30 -35.60 20.09
CA ARG A 56 -6.44 -35.57 21.57
C ARG A 56 -5.54 -34.54 22.27
N CYS A 57 -5.31 -33.39 21.64
CA CYS A 57 -4.48 -32.33 22.21
C CYS A 57 -5.26 -31.51 23.25
N ALA A 58 -4.60 -31.23 24.37
CA ALA A 58 -5.11 -30.28 25.36
C ALA A 58 -5.10 -28.84 24.80
N PRO A 59 -5.94 -27.92 25.32
CA PRO A 59 -5.99 -26.51 24.88
C PRO A 59 -4.62 -25.83 24.80
N VAL A 60 -3.78 -26.04 25.83
CA VAL A 60 -2.42 -25.50 25.88
C VAL A 60 -1.55 -26.06 24.76
N GLN A 61 -1.65 -27.35 24.45
CA GLN A 61 -0.85 -27.99 23.40
C GLN A 61 -1.21 -27.46 22.00
N LYS A 62 -2.48 -27.12 21.76
CA LYS A 62 -2.91 -26.48 20.51
C LYS A 62 -2.25 -25.13 20.31
N ALA A 63 -2.24 -24.28 21.35
CA ALA A 63 -1.57 -22.99 21.33
C ALA A 63 -0.05 -23.12 21.11
N GLU A 64 0.57 -24.08 21.80
CA GLU A 64 1.99 -24.36 21.67
C GLU A 64 2.39 -24.82 20.26
N LEU A 65 1.53 -25.58 19.57
CA LEU A 65 1.74 -25.98 18.19
C LEU A 65 1.73 -24.78 17.25
N VAL A 66 0.77 -23.86 17.42
CA VAL A 66 0.72 -22.62 16.64
C VAL A 66 1.99 -21.80 16.86
N ASN A 67 2.42 -21.63 18.11
CA ASN A 67 3.65 -20.91 18.43
C ASN A 67 4.90 -21.58 17.81
N LEU A 68 4.96 -22.92 17.81
CA LEU A 68 6.04 -23.67 17.18
C LEU A 68 6.13 -23.36 15.68
N VAL A 69 5.00 -23.33 14.96
CA VAL A 69 4.95 -23.00 13.53
C VAL A 69 5.38 -21.55 13.27
N MET A 70 4.90 -20.60 14.08
CA MET A 70 5.26 -19.19 13.91
C MET A 70 6.77 -18.95 14.12
N VAL A 71 7.33 -19.52 15.19
CA VAL A 71 8.72 -19.29 15.58
C VAL A 71 9.70 -20.06 14.68
N HIS A 72 9.41 -21.32 14.33
CA HIS A 72 10.37 -22.19 13.64
C HIS A 72 10.18 -22.24 12.13
N MET A 73 8.96 -22.01 11.61
CA MET A 73 8.71 -21.99 10.16
C MET A 73 8.57 -20.57 9.60
N HIS A 74 8.52 -19.54 10.45
CA HIS A 74 8.34 -18.14 10.06
C HIS A 74 7.13 -17.90 9.14
N LYS A 75 6.03 -18.61 9.41
CA LYS A 75 4.78 -18.52 8.63
C LYS A 75 3.71 -17.72 9.37
N ILE A 76 2.93 -16.96 8.61
CA ILE A 76 1.70 -16.34 9.10
C ILE A 76 0.68 -17.44 9.39
N CYS A 77 0.19 -17.48 10.61
CA CYS A 77 -0.70 -18.53 11.11
C CYS A 77 -2.11 -17.98 11.34
N LEU A 78 -3.09 -18.70 10.82
CA LEU A 78 -4.51 -18.46 11.09
C LEU A 78 -5.06 -19.64 11.90
N ALA A 79 -5.69 -19.35 13.03
CA ALA A 79 -6.34 -20.35 13.89
C ALA A 79 -7.85 -20.17 13.86
N VAL A 80 -8.58 -21.29 13.75
CA VAL A 80 -10.04 -21.31 13.74
C VAL A 80 -10.55 -22.23 14.84
N GLY A 81 -11.55 -21.80 15.60
CA GLY A 81 -12.19 -22.62 16.62
C GLY A 81 -13.59 -22.14 16.97
N ASP A 82 -14.39 -23.00 17.58
CA ASP A 82 -15.78 -22.76 17.96
C ASP A 82 -15.98 -22.75 19.49
N GLY A 83 -15.15 -23.51 20.21
CA GLY A 83 -15.26 -23.70 21.66
C GLY A 83 -14.24 -22.95 22.51
N GLY A 84 -14.50 -22.91 23.83
CA GLY A 84 -13.57 -22.35 24.82
C GLY A 84 -12.19 -23.03 24.84
N ASN A 85 -12.13 -24.30 24.42
CA ASN A 85 -10.89 -25.08 24.32
C ASN A 85 -9.93 -24.55 23.24
N ASP A 86 -10.44 -23.79 22.27
CA ASP A 86 -9.64 -23.25 21.18
C ASP A 86 -9.23 -21.80 21.42
N VAL A 87 -9.74 -21.15 22.47
CA VAL A 87 -9.40 -19.77 22.83
C VAL A 87 -7.88 -19.56 22.96
N PRO A 88 -7.11 -20.42 23.66
CA PRO A 88 -5.65 -20.26 23.73
C PRO A 88 -4.98 -20.38 22.36
N MET A 89 -5.47 -21.26 21.49
CA MET A 89 -4.94 -21.46 20.13
C MET A 89 -5.22 -20.25 19.24
N ILE A 90 -6.46 -19.73 19.30
CA ILE A 90 -6.90 -18.53 18.57
C ILE A 90 -6.06 -17.32 18.99
N GLY A 91 -5.91 -17.08 20.29
CA GLY A 91 -5.15 -15.94 20.82
C GLY A 91 -3.64 -16.02 20.60
N THR A 92 -3.10 -17.20 20.25
CA THR A 92 -1.68 -17.37 19.93
C THR A 92 -1.39 -17.13 18.45
N ALA A 93 -2.36 -17.29 17.55
CA ALA A 93 -2.15 -17.11 16.12
C ALA A 93 -1.99 -15.63 15.72
N HIS A 94 -1.50 -15.38 14.51
CA HIS A 94 -1.44 -14.02 13.96
C HIS A 94 -2.84 -13.47 13.63
N VAL A 95 -3.75 -14.38 13.24
CA VAL A 95 -5.17 -14.07 13.00
C VAL A 95 -6.01 -15.18 13.63
N GLY A 96 -6.84 -14.82 14.59
CA GLY A 96 -7.80 -15.70 15.24
C GLY A 96 -9.20 -15.57 14.64
N VAL A 97 -9.83 -16.69 14.29
CA VAL A 97 -11.21 -16.73 13.77
C VAL A 97 -12.08 -17.62 14.65
N GLY A 98 -13.13 -17.05 15.22
CA GLY A 98 -14.12 -17.76 16.03
C GLY A 98 -15.35 -18.13 15.20
N ILE A 99 -15.81 -19.37 15.30
CA ILE A 99 -17.10 -19.78 14.74
C ILE A 99 -18.18 -19.60 15.80
N MET A 100 -19.27 -18.93 15.42
CA MET A 100 -20.42 -18.74 16.30
C MET A 100 -21.21 -20.05 16.42
N GLY A 101 -21.00 -20.77 17.51
CA GLY A 101 -21.75 -21.99 17.83
C GLY A 101 -23.00 -21.71 18.69
N ASN A 102 -23.94 -22.66 18.65
CA ASN A 102 -25.14 -22.62 19.51
C ASN A 102 -24.81 -22.93 20.98
N GLU A 103 -23.73 -23.66 21.25
CA GLU A 103 -23.35 -24.13 22.59
C GLU A 103 -22.52 -23.10 23.39
N GLY A 104 -21.95 -22.10 22.71
CA GLY A 104 -21.19 -21.03 23.36
C GLY A 104 -20.51 -20.08 22.37
N MET A 105 -20.36 -18.82 22.77
CA MET A 105 -19.70 -17.77 21.99
C MET A 105 -18.30 -17.43 22.50
N GLN A 106 -17.66 -18.32 23.26
CA GLN A 106 -16.37 -18.03 23.90
C GLN A 106 -15.26 -17.83 22.86
N ALA A 107 -15.15 -18.72 21.87
CA ALA A 107 -14.19 -18.57 20.78
C ALA A 107 -14.45 -17.29 19.96
N ALA A 108 -15.71 -17.03 19.59
CA ALA A 108 -16.12 -15.84 18.84
C ALA A 108 -15.82 -14.52 19.56
N ARG A 109 -15.94 -14.48 20.90
CA ARG A 109 -15.62 -13.29 21.71
C ARG A 109 -14.11 -13.07 21.89
N ALA A 110 -13.33 -14.13 21.79
CA ALA A 110 -11.88 -14.09 21.98
C ALA A 110 -11.10 -14.03 20.65
N SER A 111 -11.79 -14.07 19.51
CA SER A 111 -11.20 -14.04 18.17
C SER A 111 -11.20 -12.65 17.53
N ASP A 112 -10.27 -12.40 16.60
CA ASP A 112 -10.24 -11.16 15.80
C ASP A 112 -11.45 -11.06 14.85
N PHE A 113 -11.88 -12.20 14.29
CA PHE A 113 -13.06 -12.28 13.42
C PHE A 113 -14.02 -13.36 13.90
N ALA A 114 -15.30 -13.03 14.04
CA ALA A 114 -16.37 -13.98 14.30
C ALA A 114 -17.16 -14.28 13.02
N ILE A 115 -17.26 -15.55 12.64
CA ILE A 115 -18.04 -16.01 11.47
C ILE A 115 -19.13 -16.99 11.89
N GLY A 116 -20.25 -17.02 11.16
CA GLY A 116 -21.35 -17.93 11.48
C GLY A 116 -21.05 -19.40 11.14
N GLU A 117 -20.37 -19.65 10.02
CA GLU A 117 -20.12 -21.00 9.51
C GLU A 117 -18.73 -21.07 8.87
N PHE A 118 -18.10 -22.25 8.92
CA PHE A 118 -16.74 -22.44 8.37
C PHE A 118 -16.63 -22.10 6.87
N ARG A 119 -17.70 -22.28 6.07
CA ARG A 119 -17.68 -21.90 4.64
C ARG A 119 -17.40 -20.42 4.39
N LEU A 120 -17.73 -19.55 5.35
CA LEU A 120 -17.49 -18.10 5.24
C LEU A 120 -16.00 -17.75 5.35
N LEU A 121 -15.19 -18.66 5.90
CA LEU A 121 -13.73 -18.49 6.01
C LEU A 121 -13.09 -18.29 4.63
N LEU A 122 -13.57 -19.00 3.61
CA LEU A 122 -13.06 -18.86 2.25
C LEU A 122 -13.23 -17.42 1.74
N ARG A 123 -14.40 -16.82 1.96
CA ARG A 123 -14.67 -15.41 1.57
C ARG A 123 -13.87 -14.43 2.41
N LEU A 124 -13.70 -14.70 3.70
CA LEU A 124 -12.91 -13.85 4.59
C LEU A 124 -11.45 -13.78 4.10
N ILE A 125 -10.82 -14.93 3.81
CA ILE A 125 -9.42 -14.99 3.42
C ILE A 125 -9.23 -14.56 1.95
N ALA A 126 -9.92 -15.22 1.02
CA ALA A 126 -9.65 -15.06 -0.41
C ALA A 126 -10.04 -13.68 -0.93
N VAL A 127 -11.14 -13.10 -0.42
CA VAL A 127 -11.64 -11.79 -0.87
C VAL A 127 -11.17 -10.69 0.06
N HIS A 128 -11.57 -10.71 1.34
CA HIS A 128 -11.31 -9.60 2.25
C HIS A 128 -9.83 -9.51 2.64
N GLY A 129 -9.17 -10.65 2.90
CA GLY A 129 -7.73 -10.70 3.17
C GLY A 129 -6.91 -10.17 2.00
N ARG A 130 -7.23 -10.59 0.77
CA ARG A 130 -6.59 -10.09 -0.46
C ARG A 130 -6.74 -8.59 -0.60
N TYR A 131 -7.97 -8.08 -0.50
CA TYR A 131 -8.22 -6.64 -0.63
C TYR A 131 -7.50 -5.86 0.46
N SER A 132 -7.62 -6.28 1.72
CA SER A 132 -6.98 -5.59 2.86
C SER A 132 -5.45 -5.50 2.71
N SER A 133 -4.81 -6.60 2.32
CA SER A 133 -3.36 -6.65 2.09
C SER A 133 -2.93 -5.71 0.95
N LEU A 134 -3.62 -5.76 -0.18
CA LEU A 134 -3.32 -4.90 -1.34
C LEU A 134 -3.52 -3.42 -1.01
N ARG A 135 -4.67 -3.08 -0.42
CA ARG A 135 -5.04 -1.71 -0.05
C ARG A 135 -4.07 -1.09 0.94
N SER A 136 -3.73 -1.81 2.00
CA SER A 136 -2.79 -1.33 3.03
C SER A 136 -1.39 -1.14 2.45
N SER A 137 -0.93 -2.09 1.62
CA SER A 137 0.39 -2.01 1.01
C SER A 137 0.51 -0.84 0.02
N GLU A 138 -0.51 -0.62 -0.82
CA GLU A 138 -0.52 0.52 -1.74
C GLU A 138 -0.61 1.86 -0.99
N LEU A 139 -1.42 1.95 0.06
CA LEU A 139 -1.52 3.15 0.89
C LEU A 139 -0.18 3.52 1.52
N ILE A 140 0.54 2.54 2.07
CA ILE A 140 1.86 2.75 2.68
C ILE A 140 2.86 3.21 1.61
N LYS A 141 2.98 2.48 0.49
CA LYS A 141 3.90 2.86 -0.61
C LYS A 141 3.61 4.26 -1.13
N TYR A 142 2.33 4.58 -1.31
CA TYR A 142 1.89 5.91 -1.76
C TYR A 142 2.23 7.01 -0.75
N SER A 143 2.07 6.75 0.56
CA SER A 143 2.40 7.71 1.61
C SER A 143 3.89 8.08 1.63
N PHE A 144 4.78 7.10 1.48
CA PHE A 144 6.22 7.36 1.39
C PHE A 144 6.59 8.09 0.08
N TYR A 145 6.08 7.59 -1.04
CA TYR A 145 6.25 8.21 -2.37
C TYR A 145 5.85 9.69 -2.37
N LYS A 146 4.63 10.03 -1.90
CA LYS A 146 4.10 11.40 -1.97
C LYS A 146 4.86 12.37 -1.07
N ASN A 147 5.33 11.89 0.09
CA ASN A 147 6.05 12.72 1.05
C ASN A 147 7.46 12.99 0.54
N LEU A 148 8.12 12.02 -0.08
CA LEU A 148 9.43 12.24 -0.68
C LEU A 148 9.34 13.12 -1.93
N CYS A 149 8.31 12.96 -2.77
CA CYS A 149 8.05 13.85 -3.89
C CYS A 149 7.87 15.32 -3.44
N PHE A 150 7.18 15.54 -2.31
CA PHE A 150 7.05 16.87 -1.70
C PHE A 150 8.36 17.35 -1.06
N ALA A 151 9.10 16.50 -0.34
CA ALA A 151 10.35 16.94 0.30
C ALA A 151 11.48 17.25 -0.70
N THR A 152 11.48 16.63 -1.88
CA THR A 152 12.61 16.71 -2.83
C THR A 152 12.93 18.13 -3.30
N PRO A 153 11.95 18.98 -3.70
CA PRO A 153 12.21 20.38 -4.04
C PRO A 153 12.92 21.15 -2.92
N GLN A 154 12.52 20.95 -1.66
CA GLN A 154 13.17 21.55 -0.49
C GLN A 154 14.61 21.04 -0.29
N ILE A 155 14.85 19.76 -0.53
CA ILE A 155 16.20 19.17 -0.48
C ILE A 155 17.10 19.79 -1.55
N VAL A 156 16.63 19.87 -2.79
CA VAL A 156 17.38 20.47 -3.90
C VAL A 156 17.65 21.95 -3.66
N PHE A 157 16.65 22.69 -3.17
CA PHE A 157 16.82 24.10 -2.82
C PHE A 157 17.82 24.32 -1.70
N SER A 158 17.94 23.39 -0.76
CA SER A 158 18.97 23.49 0.30
C SER A 158 20.38 23.50 -0.27
N PHE A 159 20.63 22.83 -1.41
CA PHE A 159 21.91 22.96 -2.12
C PHE A 159 22.06 24.33 -2.78
N TYR A 160 20.99 24.83 -3.42
CA TYR A 160 20.98 26.16 -4.05
C TYR A 160 21.21 27.28 -3.02
N SER A 161 20.65 27.14 -1.81
CA SER A 161 20.79 28.10 -0.72
C SER A 161 22.01 27.87 0.16
N LEU A 162 22.96 26.99 -0.22
CA LEU A 162 24.16 26.66 0.55
C LEU A 162 23.88 26.23 2.00
N PHE A 163 22.82 25.45 2.20
CA PHE A 163 22.39 24.91 3.49
C PHE A 163 22.05 25.96 4.56
N THR A 164 21.59 27.15 4.15
CA THR A 164 21.14 28.21 5.08
C THR A 164 19.94 27.84 5.95
N GLY A 165 19.23 26.75 5.64
CA GLY A 165 18.01 26.33 6.35
C GLY A 165 16.75 27.09 5.94
N GLN A 166 16.81 27.89 4.87
CA GLN A 166 15.65 28.60 4.34
C GLN A 166 14.66 27.63 3.68
N SER A 167 13.36 27.81 3.97
CA SER A 167 12.28 27.04 3.34
C SER A 167 11.76 27.73 2.08
N ILE A 168 11.48 26.96 1.03
CA ILE A 168 10.81 27.46 -0.19
C ILE A 168 9.34 27.72 0.10
N ALA A 169 8.71 26.88 0.94
CA ALA A 169 7.30 26.97 1.26
C ALA A 169 7.07 27.47 2.68
N ASN A 170 5.94 28.16 2.87
CA ASN A 170 5.41 28.47 4.19
C ASN A 170 5.10 27.15 4.94
N SER A 171 5.49 27.06 6.22
CA SER A 171 5.27 25.89 7.08
C SER A 171 3.81 25.40 7.09
N TRP A 172 2.84 26.30 6.95
CA TRP A 172 1.41 25.96 6.90
C TRP A 172 1.01 25.18 5.63
N VAL A 173 1.71 25.39 4.52
CA VAL A 173 1.52 24.62 3.28
C VAL A 173 1.95 23.17 3.49
N GLY A 174 3.09 22.95 4.15
CA GLY A 174 3.58 21.62 4.50
C GLY A 174 2.62 20.86 5.42
N LEU A 175 2.05 21.55 6.42
CA LEU A 175 1.03 20.96 7.30
C LEU A 175 -0.25 20.57 6.53
N SER A 176 -0.70 21.47 5.65
CA SER A 176 -1.95 21.29 4.89
C SER A 176 -1.83 20.20 3.82
N TYR A 177 -0.64 19.99 3.28
CA TYR A 177 -0.37 19.00 2.21
C TYR A 177 -0.84 17.59 2.57
N ASN A 178 -0.52 17.14 3.80
CA ASN A 178 -0.83 15.78 4.23
C ASN A 178 -2.30 15.56 4.54
N VAL A 179 -2.95 16.55 5.17
CA VAL A 179 -4.31 16.42 5.67
C VAL A 179 -5.33 16.76 4.58
N PHE A 180 -5.22 17.96 4.01
CA PHE A 180 -6.25 18.52 3.12
C PHE A 180 -5.97 18.24 1.65
N CYS A 181 -4.70 18.28 1.22
CA CYS A 181 -4.38 18.24 -0.21
C CYS A 181 -4.15 16.84 -0.78
N THR A 182 -3.71 15.87 0.02
CA THR A 182 -3.37 14.51 -0.48
C THR A 182 -3.89 13.36 0.38
N GLY A 183 -4.35 13.62 1.60
CA GLY A 183 -4.76 12.57 2.54
C GLY A 183 -6.04 11.85 2.15
N MET A 184 -7.11 12.61 1.90
CA MET A 184 -8.43 12.04 1.61
C MET A 184 -8.50 11.20 0.33
N PRO A 185 -7.95 11.63 -0.83
CA PRO A 185 -7.96 10.81 -2.04
C PRO A 185 -7.22 9.48 -1.87
N ALA A 186 -6.08 9.50 -1.15
CA ALA A 186 -5.29 8.31 -0.87
C ALA A 186 -6.08 7.30 -0.03
N LEU A 187 -6.74 7.78 1.02
CA LEU A 187 -7.54 6.95 1.91
C LEU A 187 -8.76 6.36 1.20
N ILE A 188 -9.47 7.17 0.41
CA ILE A 188 -10.65 6.72 -0.33
C ILE A 188 -10.26 5.66 -1.37
N LEU A 189 -9.16 5.87 -2.08
CA LEU A 189 -8.65 4.86 -3.00
C LEU A 189 -8.23 3.59 -2.29
N ALA A 190 -7.51 3.69 -1.17
CA ALA A 190 -7.20 2.53 -0.35
C ALA A 190 -8.46 1.81 0.16
N ILE A 191 -9.60 2.47 0.37
CA ILE A 191 -10.84 1.79 0.79
C ILE A 191 -11.55 1.11 -0.39
N PHE A 192 -11.62 1.75 -1.54
CA PHE A 192 -12.44 1.29 -2.66
C PHE A 192 -11.69 0.48 -3.71
N GLU A 193 -10.37 0.47 -3.70
CA GLU A 193 -9.54 -0.26 -4.65
C GLU A 193 -9.89 -1.76 -4.65
N LYS A 194 -10.10 -2.30 -5.84
CA LYS A 194 -10.27 -3.74 -6.09
C LYS A 194 -9.46 -4.12 -7.32
N ASP A 195 -8.66 -5.17 -7.20
CA ASP A 195 -7.84 -5.67 -8.30
C ASP A 195 -8.59 -6.67 -9.18
N LEU A 196 -9.43 -7.52 -8.59
CA LEU A 196 -10.29 -8.50 -9.26
C LEU A 196 -11.68 -8.44 -8.64
N SER A 197 -12.70 -8.89 -9.38
CA SER A 197 -14.03 -9.09 -8.81
C SER A 197 -14.07 -10.34 -7.92
N GLU A 198 -15.02 -10.41 -6.99
CA GLU A 198 -15.16 -11.57 -6.09
C GLU A 198 -15.33 -12.88 -6.86
N GLU A 199 -16.09 -12.87 -7.96
CA GLU A 199 -16.31 -14.03 -8.81
C GLU A 199 -15.01 -14.56 -9.43
N LEU A 200 -14.15 -13.66 -9.92
CA LEU A 200 -12.86 -14.03 -10.52
C LEU A 200 -11.91 -14.63 -9.48
N ILE A 201 -11.95 -14.14 -8.24
CA ILE A 201 -11.12 -14.67 -7.15
C ILE A 201 -11.48 -16.14 -6.87
N TYR A 202 -12.77 -16.48 -6.85
CA TYR A 202 -13.19 -17.89 -6.67
C TYR A 202 -12.88 -18.77 -7.88
N ARG A 203 -13.02 -18.22 -9.09
CA ARG A 203 -12.78 -18.96 -10.33
C ARG A 203 -11.31 -19.26 -10.58
N TYR A 204 -10.43 -18.35 -10.14
CA TYR A 204 -8.97 -18.46 -10.32
C TYR A 204 -8.23 -18.36 -8.97
N PRO A 205 -8.26 -19.41 -8.12
CA PRO A 205 -7.56 -19.39 -6.83
C PRO A 205 -6.05 -19.22 -6.95
N GLU A 206 -5.48 -19.62 -8.09
CA GLU A 206 -4.06 -19.43 -8.42
C GLU A 206 -3.65 -17.94 -8.41
N ALA A 207 -4.58 -17.03 -8.68
CA ALA A 207 -4.31 -15.59 -8.57
C ALA A 207 -3.99 -15.15 -7.13
N TYR A 208 -4.25 -15.99 -6.12
CA TYR A 208 -3.90 -15.78 -4.72
C TYR A 208 -2.48 -16.29 -4.37
N SER A 209 -1.90 -17.23 -5.13
CA SER A 209 -0.68 -17.94 -4.73
C SER A 209 0.63 -17.19 -5.04
N THR A 210 0.58 -16.07 -5.75
CA THR A 210 1.77 -15.36 -6.25
C THR A 210 2.62 -14.76 -5.12
N PRO A 211 3.96 -14.94 -5.11
CA PRO A 211 4.85 -14.43 -4.05
C PRO A 211 4.76 -12.91 -3.80
N GLU A 212 4.64 -12.13 -4.88
CA GLU A 212 4.45 -10.66 -4.85
C GLU A 212 3.16 -10.24 -4.12
N ARG A 213 2.20 -11.16 -3.96
CA ARG A 213 0.94 -10.93 -3.24
C ARG A 213 0.90 -11.51 -1.84
N ARG A 214 1.79 -12.47 -1.51
CA ARG A 214 1.98 -12.91 -0.12
C ARG A 214 2.52 -11.77 0.73
N ASN A 215 3.33 -10.89 0.14
CA ASN A 215 3.72 -9.63 0.76
C ASN A 215 3.93 -8.53 -0.30
N PRO A 216 2.90 -7.73 -0.63
CA PRO A 216 3.02 -6.62 -1.57
C PRO A 216 3.86 -5.46 -1.03
N LEU A 217 4.20 -5.49 0.26
CA LEU A 217 5.02 -4.51 0.96
C LEU A 217 6.35 -5.15 1.39
N THR A 218 7.25 -5.29 0.43
CA THR A 218 8.65 -5.61 0.72
C THR A 218 9.47 -4.34 0.91
N GLY A 219 10.58 -4.42 1.65
CA GLY A 219 11.52 -3.29 1.76
C GLY A 219 11.99 -2.78 0.39
N ALA A 220 12.23 -3.69 -0.55
CA ALA A 220 12.57 -3.33 -1.93
C ALA A 220 11.44 -2.55 -2.64
N SER A 221 10.18 -2.98 -2.49
CA SER A 221 9.03 -2.27 -3.07
C SER A 221 8.84 -0.87 -2.48
N LEU A 222 9.20 -0.68 -1.20
CA LEU A 222 9.14 0.62 -0.54
C LEU A 222 10.24 1.55 -1.04
N VAL A 223 11.48 1.07 -1.09
CA VAL A 223 12.62 1.82 -1.65
C VAL A 223 12.36 2.20 -3.11
N TYR A 224 11.74 1.31 -3.89
CA TYR A 224 11.32 1.64 -5.25
C TYR A 224 10.30 2.79 -5.28
N ALA A 225 9.27 2.75 -4.42
CA ALA A 225 8.27 3.81 -4.35
C ALA A 225 8.89 5.16 -3.95
N GLU A 226 9.84 5.16 -3.02
CA GLU A 226 10.63 6.32 -2.63
C GLU A 226 11.49 6.83 -3.79
N PHE A 227 12.21 5.96 -4.47
CA PHE A 227 13.03 6.34 -5.63
C PHE A 227 12.20 7.01 -6.72
N VAL A 228 11.01 6.48 -7.03
CA VAL A 228 10.07 7.11 -7.95
C VAL A 228 9.67 8.50 -7.46
N GLY A 229 9.34 8.65 -6.18
CA GLY A 229 8.96 9.94 -5.57
C GLY A 229 10.09 10.97 -5.66
N PHE A 230 11.32 10.55 -5.35
CA PHE A 230 12.51 11.39 -5.46
C PHE A 230 12.78 11.79 -6.92
N SER A 231 12.64 10.86 -7.88
CA SER A 231 12.86 11.15 -9.29
C SER A 231 11.85 12.16 -9.85
N GLN A 232 10.56 12.00 -9.54
CA GLN A 232 9.51 12.93 -9.95
C GLN A 232 9.64 14.28 -9.25
N GLY A 233 9.92 14.29 -7.94
CA GLY A 233 10.21 15.52 -7.21
C GLY A 233 11.41 16.27 -7.80
N THR A 234 12.46 15.54 -8.22
CA THR A 234 13.63 16.12 -8.88
C THR A 234 13.27 16.73 -10.23
N LEU A 235 12.52 16.00 -11.08
CA LEU A 235 12.05 16.51 -12.38
C LEU A 235 11.23 17.79 -12.21
N ILE A 236 10.25 17.80 -11.31
CA ILE A 236 9.44 18.98 -10.99
C ILE A 236 10.35 20.15 -10.57
N THR A 237 11.35 19.89 -9.74
CA THR A 237 12.29 20.93 -9.30
C THR A 237 13.13 21.49 -10.45
N LEU A 238 13.63 20.63 -11.35
CA LEU A 238 14.41 21.08 -12.50
C LEU A 238 13.59 21.97 -13.43
N PHE A 239 12.32 21.63 -13.68
CA PHE A 239 11.41 22.48 -14.46
C PHE A 239 11.14 23.82 -13.76
N LEU A 240 10.93 23.81 -12.45
CA LEU A 240 10.76 25.03 -11.66
C LEU A 240 12.01 25.94 -11.73
N LEU A 241 13.21 25.38 -11.56
CA LEU A 241 14.46 26.14 -11.65
C LEU A 241 14.71 26.67 -13.07
N TYR A 242 14.49 25.86 -14.10
CA TYR A 242 14.60 26.31 -15.50
C TYR A 242 13.63 27.45 -15.82
N SER A 243 12.41 27.39 -15.27
CA SER A 243 11.41 28.43 -15.44
C SER A 243 11.84 29.78 -14.84
N MET A 244 12.67 29.78 -13.80
CA MET A 244 13.18 31.02 -13.19
C MET A 244 14.15 31.75 -14.09
N ASP A 245 15.08 31.03 -14.70
CA ASP A 245 16.16 31.63 -15.50
C ASP A 245 15.65 32.21 -16.83
N HIS A 246 14.49 31.76 -17.31
CA HIS A 246 13.98 32.12 -18.64
C HIS A 246 12.60 32.78 -18.69
N LEU A 247 11.76 32.68 -17.64
CA LEU A 247 10.41 33.26 -17.65
C LEU A 247 10.29 34.53 -16.81
N TYR A 248 11.24 34.79 -15.90
CA TYR A 248 11.30 35.99 -15.07
C TYR A 248 12.47 36.85 -15.51
N ASP A 249 12.26 37.63 -16.58
CA ASP A 249 13.18 38.73 -16.91
C ASP A 249 13.28 39.66 -15.69
N ALA A 250 14.51 39.94 -15.27
CA ALA A 250 14.86 40.90 -14.23
C ALA A 250 14.63 42.36 -14.69
N SER A 251 13.52 42.63 -15.38
CA SER A 251 13.29 43.87 -16.13
C SER A 251 12.36 44.88 -15.45
N GLU A 252 12.10 44.77 -14.15
CA GLU A 252 11.52 45.88 -13.38
C GLU A 252 12.49 46.34 -12.27
N PRO A 253 13.24 47.44 -12.50
CA PRO A 253 14.13 48.00 -11.50
C PRO A 253 13.29 48.65 -10.39
N GLY A 254 13.32 48.08 -9.17
CA GLY A 254 12.77 48.72 -7.96
C GLY A 254 12.04 47.82 -6.96
N ARG A 255 11.76 46.55 -7.27
CA ARG A 255 11.20 45.59 -6.29
C ARG A 255 12.33 44.86 -5.55
N LEU A 256 12.49 45.16 -4.26
CA LEU A 256 13.53 44.65 -3.36
C LEU A 256 13.34 43.19 -2.88
N ALA A 257 12.30 42.48 -3.32
CA ALA A 257 12.12 41.06 -3.06
C ALA A 257 12.31 40.29 -4.37
N SER A 258 13.16 39.26 -4.38
CA SER A 258 13.38 38.40 -5.55
C SER A 258 12.05 37.75 -5.96
N PRO A 259 11.36 38.23 -7.01
CA PRO A 259 9.99 37.79 -7.31
C PRO A 259 9.91 36.29 -7.61
N GLY A 260 11.03 35.69 -8.04
CA GLY A 260 11.11 34.29 -8.42
C GLY A 260 10.89 33.31 -7.27
N ILE A 261 11.53 33.50 -6.11
CA ILE A 261 11.50 32.50 -5.02
C ILE A 261 10.10 32.41 -4.40
N ASP A 262 9.45 33.54 -4.18
CA ASP A 262 8.10 33.61 -3.59
C ASP A 262 7.06 32.97 -4.54
N ILE A 263 7.19 33.21 -5.85
CA ILE A 263 6.30 32.62 -6.86
C ILE A 263 6.53 31.12 -7.01
N ILE A 264 7.78 30.64 -6.96
CA ILE A 264 8.08 29.20 -6.88
C ILE A 264 7.45 28.60 -5.63
N GLY A 265 7.57 29.27 -4.49
CA GLY A 265 6.98 28.83 -3.22
C GLY A 265 5.49 28.59 -3.29
N MET A 266 4.78 29.35 -4.12
CA MET A 266 3.34 29.20 -4.33
C MET A 266 2.99 28.21 -5.47
N ALA A 267 3.80 28.14 -6.53
CA ALA A 267 3.55 27.25 -7.67
C ALA A 267 3.91 25.79 -7.37
N TRP A 268 5.01 25.56 -6.65
CA TRP A 268 5.53 24.22 -6.36
C TRP A 268 4.48 23.29 -5.69
N PRO A 269 3.79 23.69 -4.60
CA PRO A 269 2.80 22.84 -3.94
C PRO A 269 1.67 22.40 -4.88
N GLN A 270 1.25 23.27 -5.79
CA GLN A 270 0.20 22.98 -6.78
C GLN A 270 0.68 21.90 -7.76
N ILE A 271 1.89 22.05 -8.30
CA ILE A 271 2.49 21.10 -9.23
C ILE A 271 2.66 19.73 -8.57
N VAL A 272 3.18 19.68 -7.35
CA VAL A 272 3.37 18.41 -6.64
C VAL A 272 2.05 17.74 -6.33
N VAL A 273 1.05 18.46 -5.81
CA VAL A 273 -0.26 17.86 -5.50
C VAL A 273 -0.91 17.30 -6.77
N VAL A 274 -0.94 18.06 -7.86
CA VAL A 274 -1.55 17.58 -9.12
C VAL A 274 -0.77 16.39 -9.69
N SER A 275 0.56 16.40 -9.63
CA SER A 275 1.40 15.28 -10.08
C SER A 275 1.15 14.02 -9.24
N VAL A 276 1.16 14.15 -7.92
CA VAL A 276 0.94 13.04 -6.98
C VAL A 276 -0.48 12.46 -7.13
N LEU A 277 -1.50 13.29 -7.30
CA LEU A 277 -2.87 12.83 -7.59
C LEU A 277 -2.99 12.20 -8.98
N GLY A 278 -2.23 12.69 -9.96
CA GLY A 278 -2.11 12.08 -11.29
C GLY A 278 -1.51 10.68 -11.22
N SER A 279 -0.39 10.51 -10.49
CA SER A 279 0.24 9.21 -10.24
C SER A 279 -0.70 8.26 -9.51
N LEU A 280 -1.46 8.79 -8.55
CA LEU A 280 -2.50 8.03 -7.86
C LEU A 280 -3.58 7.53 -8.83
N CYS A 281 -4.00 8.35 -9.81
CA CYS A 281 -4.93 7.93 -10.86
C CYS A 281 -4.33 6.82 -11.75
N LEU A 282 -3.04 6.91 -12.11
CA LEU A 282 -2.38 5.88 -12.91
C LEU A 282 -2.31 4.51 -12.21
N ARG A 283 -2.20 4.51 -10.88
CA ARG A 283 -2.13 3.28 -10.06
C ARG A 283 -3.51 2.73 -9.69
N THR A 284 -4.55 3.55 -9.75
CA THR A 284 -5.92 3.17 -9.42
C THR A 284 -6.46 2.17 -10.45
N ARG A 285 -6.97 1.03 -10.00
CA ARG A 285 -7.56 0.01 -10.89
C ARG A 285 -9.06 0.20 -11.08
N THR A 286 -9.75 0.73 -10.08
CA THR A 286 -11.21 0.90 -10.10
C THR A 286 -11.61 2.35 -9.87
N PHE A 287 -12.09 3.00 -10.94
CA PHE A 287 -12.68 4.33 -10.85
C PHE A 287 -14.16 4.23 -10.49
N ASN A 288 -14.56 4.93 -9.44
CA ASN A 288 -15.95 5.16 -9.08
C ASN A 288 -16.19 6.67 -8.91
N TRP A 289 -17.46 7.08 -8.83
CA TRP A 289 -17.79 8.51 -8.71
C TRP A 289 -17.25 9.13 -7.42
N VAL A 290 -17.14 8.35 -6.33
CA VAL A 290 -16.61 8.79 -5.03
C VAL A 290 -15.13 9.14 -5.16
N VAL A 291 -14.35 8.30 -5.83
CA VAL A 291 -12.93 8.52 -6.13
C VAL A 291 -12.75 9.81 -6.91
N TRP A 292 -13.55 10.04 -7.96
CA TRP A 292 -13.51 11.29 -8.72
C TRP A 292 -13.86 12.51 -7.87
N PHE A 293 -14.90 12.41 -7.04
CA PHE A 293 -15.29 13.47 -6.12
C PHE A 293 -14.15 13.88 -5.20
N PHE A 294 -13.45 12.92 -4.60
CA PHE A 294 -12.32 13.21 -3.72
C PHE A 294 -11.08 13.71 -4.46
N ILE A 295 -10.75 13.19 -5.65
CA ILE A 295 -9.62 13.69 -6.44
C ILE A 295 -9.84 15.16 -6.83
N ILE A 296 -11.00 15.49 -7.41
CA ILE A 296 -11.34 16.85 -7.82
C ILE A 296 -11.44 17.76 -6.59
N GLY A 297 -12.08 17.27 -5.53
CA GLY A 297 -12.18 17.98 -4.26
C GLY A 297 -10.82 18.33 -3.66
N SER A 298 -9.83 17.43 -3.78
CA SER A 298 -8.46 17.66 -3.29
C SER A 298 -7.71 18.73 -4.09
N ILE A 299 -7.89 18.76 -5.41
CA ILE A 299 -7.33 19.81 -6.27
C ILE A 299 -7.93 21.16 -5.86
N LEU A 300 -9.26 21.25 -5.73
CA LEU A 300 -9.94 22.46 -5.30
C LEU A 300 -9.54 22.90 -3.89
N ALA A 301 -9.43 21.94 -2.95
CA ALA A 301 -8.99 22.20 -1.59
C ALA A 301 -7.56 22.75 -1.54
N THR A 302 -6.69 22.30 -2.45
CA THR A 302 -5.31 22.83 -2.55
C THR A 302 -5.33 24.31 -2.93
N TYR A 303 -6.11 24.70 -3.93
CA TYR A 303 -6.25 26.11 -4.30
C TYR A 303 -6.89 26.93 -3.17
N LEU A 304 -7.94 26.39 -2.52
CA LEU A 304 -8.57 27.06 -1.38
C LEU A 304 -7.59 27.30 -0.23
N VAL A 305 -6.80 26.29 0.14
CA VAL A 305 -5.77 26.40 1.17
C VAL A 305 -4.77 27.50 0.81
N ILE A 306 -4.27 27.51 -0.43
CA ILE A 306 -3.28 28.52 -0.84
C ILE A 306 -3.90 29.93 -0.81
N ILE A 307 -5.14 30.12 -1.27
CA ILE A 307 -5.85 31.41 -1.19
C ILE A 307 -6.01 31.87 0.26
N VAL A 308 -6.51 30.98 1.13
CA VAL A 308 -6.73 31.30 2.55
C VAL A 308 -5.42 31.61 3.27
N LEU A 309 -4.34 30.90 2.96
CA LEU A 309 -3.02 31.16 3.53
C LEU A 309 -2.43 32.49 3.03
N ASP A 310 -2.64 32.85 1.75
CA ASP A 310 -2.24 34.16 1.21
C ASP A 310 -2.96 35.30 1.94
N ASP A 311 -4.27 35.18 2.15
CA ASP A 311 -5.09 36.19 2.83
C ASP A 311 -4.78 36.30 4.35
N LEU A 312 -4.61 35.18 5.05
CA LEU A 312 -4.38 35.16 6.50
C LEU A 312 -2.99 35.64 6.91
N PHE A 313 -1.98 35.34 6.09
CA PHE A 313 -0.57 35.66 6.38
C PHE A 313 -0.06 36.86 5.59
N CYS A 314 -0.96 37.74 5.15
CA CYS A 314 -0.64 39.07 4.65
C CYS A 314 -1.00 40.16 5.69
N PRO A 315 -0.16 40.43 6.72
CA PRO A 315 -0.34 41.58 7.60
C PRO A 315 0.40 42.84 7.09
N ASP A 316 -0.07 43.98 7.58
CA ASP A 316 0.22 45.38 7.26
C ASP A 316 1.62 45.80 6.73
N PRO A 317 1.70 46.89 5.93
CA PRO A 317 2.87 47.32 5.15
C PRO A 317 4.07 47.87 5.95
N VAL A 318 4.23 47.57 7.23
CA VAL A 318 5.14 48.31 8.14
C VAL A 318 6.41 47.56 8.55
N GLU A 319 6.55 46.24 8.30
CA GLU A 319 7.83 45.54 8.54
C GLU A 319 8.38 44.86 7.27
N PRO A 320 9.64 45.15 6.86
CA PRO A 320 10.23 44.64 5.63
C PRO A 320 10.92 43.28 5.80
N VAL A 321 10.43 42.45 6.73
CA VAL A 321 11.06 41.15 7.04
C VAL A 321 10.05 40.06 6.70
N VAL A 322 10.36 39.35 5.61
CA VAL A 322 9.54 38.37 4.89
C VAL A 322 8.50 39.04 4.00
N SER A 323 8.82 39.13 2.71
CA SER A 323 7.95 39.48 1.59
C SER A 323 6.67 38.63 1.63
N CYS A 324 5.69 39.07 2.41
CA CYS A 324 4.30 38.69 2.24
C CYS A 324 3.82 39.49 1.03
N GLY A 325 3.36 38.82 -0.02
CA GLY A 325 2.72 39.48 -1.16
C GLY A 325 3.55 39.60 -2.43
N VAL A 326 3.97 38.46 -2.99
CA VAL A 326 3.61 38.24 -4.39
C VAL A 326 2.24 37.56 -4.37
N SER A 327 1.20 38.36 -4.59
CA SER A 327 -0.19 37.92 -4.60
C SER A 327 -0.36 36.59 -5.35
N ILE A 328 -1.22 35.69 -4.86
CA ILE A 328 -1.64 34.51 -5.61
C ILE A 328 -2.19 34.85 -7.01
N THR A 329 -2.59 36.12 -7.19
CA THR A 329 -3.18 36.67 -8.41
C THR A 329 -2.33 36.39 -9.66
N PRO A 330 -1.04 36.79 -9.80
CA PRO A 330 -0.21 36.40 -10.94
C PRO A 330 -0.07 34.89 -11.15
N THR A 331 -0.07 34.08 -10.08
CA THR A 331 0.01 32.61 -10.17
C THR A 331 -1.27 31.99 -10.73
N ILE A 332 -2.44 32.55 -10.41
CA ILE A 332 -3.75 32.04 -10.85
C ILE A 332 -4.23 32.70 -12.17
N THR A 333 -3.95 33.98 -12.37
CA THR A 333 -4.44 34.74 -13.54
C THR A 333 -3.48 34.67 -14.73
N GLY A 334 -2.19 34.43 -14.49
CA GLY A 334 -1.19 34.36 -15.54
C GLY A 334 -1.27 33.06 -16.33
N LEU A 335 -1.09 33.11 -17.65
CA LEU A 335 -1.00 31.91 -18.49
C LEU A 335 0.26 31.06 -18.19
N ARG A 336 1.36 31.71 -17.82
CA ARG A 336 2.68 31.05 -17.66
C ARG A 336 2.70 30.01 -16.52
N PRO A 337 2.17 30.29 -15.30
CA PRO A 337 2.05 29.29 -14.24
C PRO A 337 1.21 28.06 -14.62
N TRP A 338 0.11 28.25 -15.37
CA TRP A 338 -0.70 27.12 -15.86
C TRP A 338 0.03 26.27 -16.89
N LEU A 339 0.81 26.90 -17.79
CA LEU A 339 1.67 26.17 -18.72
C LEU A 339 2.77 25.40 -17.98
N LEU A 340 3.39 26.03 -16.97
CA LEU A 340 4.40 25.40 -16.12
C LEU A 340 3.82 24.21 -15.35
N LEU A 341 2.63 24.36 -14.78
CA LEU A 341 1.88 23.27 -14.15
C LEU A 341 1.67 22.12 -15.13
N PHE A 342 1.09 22.41 -16.30
CA PHE A 342 0.79 21.40 -17.30
C PHE A 342 2.05 20.65 -17.76
N VAL A 343 3.10 21.36 -18.14
CA VAL A 343 4.34 20.76 -18.64
C VAL A 343 5.03 19.94 -17.55
N SER A 344 5.10 20.45 -16.32
CA SER A 344 5.75 19.75 -15.20
C SER A 344 4.99 18.48 -14.81
N VAL A 345 3.65 18.54 -14.76
CA VAL A 345 2.81 17.38 -14.47
C VAL A 345 2.95 16.32 -15.56
N VAL A 346 2.87 16.72 -16.84
CA VAL A 346 3.06 15.77 -17.96
C VAL A 346 4.44 15.13 -17.91
N ALA A 347 5.49 15.92 -17.69
CA ALA A 347 6.85 15.41 -17.60
C ALA A 347 7.07 14.46 -16.41
N ALA A 348 6.43 14.72 -15.26
CA ALA A 348 6.51 13.86 -14.09
C ALA A 348 5.74 12.54 -14.27
N LEU A 349 4.57 12.59 -14.91
CA LEU A 349 3.69 11.43 -15.10
C LEU A 349 4.10 10.53 -16.27
N LEU A 350 4.72 11.08 -17.32
CA LEU A 350 5.03 10.34 -18.53
C LEU A 350 5.93 9.12 -18.28
N PRO A 351 7.04 9.20 -17.51
CA PRO A 351 7.87 8.04 -17.22
C PRO A 351 7.10 6.92 -16.52
N GLU A 352 6.24 7.27 -15.56
CA GLU A 352 5.42 6.31 -14.81
C GLU A 352 4.35 5.65 -15.70
N GLY A 353 3.67 6.45 -16.54
CA GLY A 353 2.69 5.94 -17.50
C GLY A 353 3.32 5.01 -18.54
N VAL A 354 4.51 5.35 -19.04
CA VAL A 354 5.28 4.50 -19.96
C VAL A 354 5.69 3.21 -19.28
N TRP A 355 6.21 3.27 -18.05
CA TRP A 355 6.59 2.08 -17.29
C TRP A 355 5.40 1.13 -17.09
N HIS A 356 4.25 1.63 -16.64
CA HIS A 356 3.06 0.79 -16.45
C HIS A 356 2.54 0.19 -17.75
N TYR A 357 2.68 0.90 -18.87
CA TYR A 357 2.36 0.34 -20.19
C TYR A 357 3.32 -0.81 -20.55
N PHE A 358 4.63 -0.66 -20.33
CA PHE A 358 5.60 -1.73 -20.60
C PHE A 358 5.39 -2.94 -19.69
N GLU A 359 5.22 -2.72 -18.38
CA GLU A 359 4.95 -3.76 -17.39
C GLU A 359 3.72 -4.58 -17.79
N ARG A 360 2.62 -3.91 -18.15
CA ARG A 360 1.36 -4.59 -18.50
C ARG A 360 1.43 -5.40 -19.79
N ASN A 361 2.24 -4.99 -20.77
CA ASN A 361 2.32 -5.66 -22.07
C ASN A 361 3.40 -6.75 -22.13
N TYR A 362 4.57 -6.52 -21.53
CA TYR A 362 5.72 -7.41 -21.67
C TYR A 362 5.96 -8.27 -20.43
N PHE A 363 5.57 -7.80 -19.24
CA PHE A 363 5.78 -8.50 -17.97
C PHE A 363 4.50 -8.58 -17.13
N PRO A 364 3.36 -9.07 -17.68
CA PRO A 364 2.09 -9.06 -16.97
C PRO A 364 2.11 -10.02 -15.78
N SER A 365 1.80 -9.50 -14.59
CA SER A 365 1.52 -10.35 -13.42
C SER A 365 0.29 -11.23 -13.65
N GLU A 366 0.18 -12.34 -12.92
CA GLU A 366 -0.93 -13.31 -13.06
C GLU A 366 -2.33 -12.68 -12.98
N TRP A 367 -2.53 -11.73 -12.06
CA TRP A 367 -3.81 -11.02 -11.95
C TRP A 367 -4.11 -10.13 -13.16
N MET A 368 -3.09 -9.56 -13.81
CA MET A 368 -3.27 -8.77 -15.03
C MET A 368 -3.71 -9.69 -16.17
N LYS A 369 -3.15 -10.90 -16.26
CA LYS A 369 -3.58 -11.92 -17.22
C LYS A 369 -5.04 -12.27 -17.02
N VAL A 370 -5.47 -12.49 -15.77
CA VAL A 370 -6.89 -12.75 -15.43
C VAL A 370 -7.80 -11.58 -15.86
N GLN A 371 -7.40 -10.33 -15.62
CA GLN A 371 -8.16 -9.16 -16.07
C GLN A 371 -8.31 -9.09 -17.60
N VAL A 372 -7.26 -9.43 -18.35
CA VAL A 372 -7.29 -9.43 -19.81
C VAL A 372 -8.23 -10.51 -20.34
N VAL A 373 -8.15 -11.72 -19.79
CA VAL A 373 -9.04 -12.83 -20.15
C VAL A 373 -10.51 -12.47 -19.91
N GLU A 374 -10.82 -11.82 -18.77
CA GLU A 374 -12.19 -11.40 -18.48
C GLU A 374 -12.68 -10.32 -19.44
N LYS A 375 -11.82 -9.33 -19.74
CA LYS A 375 -12.17 -8.26 -20.68
C LYS A 375 -12.44 -8.82 -22.08
N GLN A 376 -11.67 -9.82 -22.53
CA GLN A 376 -11.90 -10.50 -23.81
C GLN A 376 -13.23 -11.25 -23.84
N LYS A 377 -13.54 -12.01 -22.78
CA LYS A 377 -14.84 -12.71 -22.66
C LYS A 377 -16.02 -11.74 -22.67
N GLY A 378 -15.92 -10.63 -21.94
CA GLY A 378 -16.96 -9.59 -21.95
C GLY A 378 -17.18 -8.98 -23.33
N LEU A 379 -16.11 -8.75 -24.09
CA LEU A 379 -16.17 -8.28 -25.47
C LEU A 379 -16.83 -9.31 -26.41
N GLU A 380 -16.55 -10.61 -26.25
CA GLU A 380 -17.19 -11.68 -27.02
C GLU A 380 -18.69 -11.78 -26.75
N VAL A 381 -19.11 -11.64 -25.49
CA VAL A 381 -20.53 -11.64 -25.10
C VAL A 381 -21.27 -10.42 -25.66
N LEU A 382 -20.62 -9.25 -25.68
CA LEU A 382 -21.21 -8.06 -26.32
C LEU A 382 -21.32 -8.27 -27.83
N ARG A 383 -20.28 -8.82 -28.47
CA ARG A 383 -20.28 -9.07 -29.92
C ARG A 383 -21.38 -10.04 -30.36
N THR A 384 -21.68 -11.05 -29.54
CA THR A 384 -22.77 -12.01 -29.77
C THR A 384 -24.16 -11.48 -29.42
N ARG A 385 -24.29 -10.45 -28.57
CA ARG A 385 -25.57 -9.76 -28.31
C ARG A 385 -25.95 -8.71 -29.36
N PHE A 386 -24.96 -8.20 -30.09
CA PHE A 386 -25.14 -7.18 -31.14
C PHE A 386 -25.07 -7.77 -32.57
N GLN A 387 -24.87 -9.07 -32.70
CA GLN A 387 -25.15 -9.86 -33.92
C GLN A 387 -26.51 -10.51 -33.77
#